data_AF-A0A973E419-F1
#
_entry.id   AF-A0A973E419-F1
#
_cell.length_a   1.000
_cell.length_b   1.000
_cell.length_c   1.000
_cell.angle_alpha   90.00
_cell.angle_beta   90.00
_cell.angle_gamma   90.00
#
_symmetry.space_group_name_H-M   'P 1'
#
loop_
_entity.id
_entity.type
_entity.pdbx_description
1 polymer ?
#
loop_
_entity_poly.entity_id
_entity_poly.type
_entity_poly.pdbx_seq_one_letter_code
_entity_poly.pdbx_strand_id
1 'polypeptide(L)'
;MKDTIACTRCGHTQPFSLESHAEWDEISCVECGEFLDTIGHWMDAHAPSYSVQILNQCRSLTLKMSRESASPHPLNDHHLRLRQSA
;
A
#
# COMPACT_ATOMS: atom_id res chain seq x y z
N MET A 1 5.94 18.40 -17.14
CA MET A 1 4.47 18.27 -17.11
C MET A 1 3.97 19.07 -15.93
N LYS A 2 2.82 19.75 -16.04
CA LYS A 2 2.17 20.39 -14.90
C LYS A 2 1.08 19.43 -14.44
N ASP A 3 1.32 18.76 -13.33
CA ASP A 3 0.34 17.88 -12.71
C ASP A 3 -0.50 18.68 -11.70
N THR A 4 -1.71 18.22 -11.42
CA THR A 4 -2.62 18.89 -10.47
C THR A 4 -2.97 17.95 -9.35
N ILE A 5 -2.94 18.46 -8.12
CA ILE A 5 -3.36 17.72 -6.92
C ILE A 5 -4.57 18.42 -6.27
N ALA A 6 -5.57 17.63 -5.89
CA ALA A 6 -6.78 18.12 -5.24
C ALA A 6 -6.72 17.84 -3.73
N CYS A 7 -6.97 18.86 -2.92
CA CYS A 7 -7.07 18.73 -1.48
C CYS A 7 -8.40 18.07 -1.09
N THR A 8 -8.32 16.97 -0.35
CA THR A 8 -9.50 16.23 0.14
C THR A 8 -10.24 16.95 1.27
N ARG A 9 -9.59 17.90 1.97
CA ARG A 9 -10.21 18.66 3.06
C ARG A 9 -11.00 19.87 2.58
N CYS A 10 -10.38 20.74 1.77
CA CYS A 10 -11.01 22.00 1.33
C CYS A 10 -11.47 22.00 -0.14
N GLY A 11 -11.16 20.96 -0.91
CA GLY A 11 -11.51 20.85 -2.33
C GLY A 11 -10.67 21.72 -3.26
N HIS A 12 -9.71 22.48 -2.75
CA HIS A 12 -8.82 23.29 -3.58
C HIS A 12 -7.95 22.40 -4.47
N THR A 13 -7.82 22.77 -5.74
CA THR A 13 -6.95 22.08 -6.69
C THR A 13 -5.80 23.01 -7.08
N GLN A 14 -4.58 22.55 -6.87
CA GLN A 14 -3.37 23.34 -7.12
C GLN A 14 -2.48 22.67 -8.18
N PRO A 15 -1.84 23.46 -9.05
CA PRO A 15 -0.78 22.95 -9.90
C PRO A 15 0.42 22.60 -9.03
N PHE A 16 1.11 21.52 -9.40
CA PHE A 16 2.28 21.03 -8.70
C PHE A 16 3.40 20.74 -9.72
N SER A 17 4.64 21.03 -9.33
CA SER A 17 5.84 20.83 -10.15
C SER A 17 6.81 19.93 -9.41
N LEU A 18 7.34 18.93 -10.12
CA LEU A 18 8.32 17.97 -9.62
C LEU A 18 9.77 18.47 -9.74
N GLU A 19 10.00 19.66 -10.28
CA GLU A 19 11.36 20.16 -10.49
C GLU A 19 12.03 20.50 -9.16
N SER A 20 13.19 19.89 -8.91
CA SER A 20 14.14 20.18 -7.81
C SER A 20 13.78 19.72 -6.39
N HIS A 21 12.77 18.86 -6.22
CA HIS A 21 12.36 18.36 -4.90
C HIS A 21 12.98 17.01 -4.53
N ALA A 22 13.22 16.80 -3.22
CA ALA A 22 13.59 15.50 -2.68
C ALA A 22 12.35 14.61 -2.52
N GLU A 23 12.53 13.29 -2.57
CA GLU A 23 11.44 12.30 -2.48
C GLU A 23 10.58 12.45 -1.20
N TRP A 24 11.18 12.95 -0.12
CA TRP A 24 10.54 13.12 1.18
C TRP A 24 9.98 14.52 1.43
N ASP A 25 10.07 15.42 0.45
CA ASP A 25 9.46 16.73 0.60
C ASP A 25 7.93 16.59 0.68
N GLU A 26 7.32 17.45 1.47
CA GLU A 26 5.89 17.45 1.67
C GLU A 26 5.17 18.21 0.55
N ILE A 27 4.08 17.64 0.06
CA ILE A 27 3.08 18.33 -0.74
C ILE A 27 1.94 18.75 0.20
N SER A 28 1.87 20.03 0.55
CA SER A 28 0.78 20.58 1.36
C SER A 28 -0.19 21.41 0.52
N CYS A 29 -1.45 21.49 0.94
CA CYS A 29 -2.43 22.37 0.33
C CYS A 29 -2.09 23.85 0.59
N VAL A 30 -2.01 24.67 -0.46
CA VAL A 30 -1.69 26.10 -0.34
C VAL A 30 -2.77 26.91 0.38
N GLU A 31 -4.02 26.44 0.38
CA GLU A 31 -5.14 27.14 1.00
C GLU A 31 -5.29 26.81 2.50
N CYS A 32 -5.25 25.52 2.86
CA CYS A 32 -5.56 25.07 4.21
C CYS A 32 -4.37 24.47 4.98
N GLY A 33 -3.22 24.33 4.33
CA GLY A 33 -2.00 23.77 4.93
C GLY A 33 -2.05 22.27 5.20
N GLU A 34 -3.09 21.56 4.74
CA GLU A 34 -3.15 20.11 4.94
C GLU A 34 -2.06 19.39 4.16
N PHE A 35 -1.46 18.40 4.83
CA PHE A 35 -0.65 17.39 4.18
C PHE A 35 -1.49 16.65 3.12
N LEU A 36 -0.98 16.57 1.90
CA LEU A 36 -1.61 15.83 0.81
C LEU A 36 -0.85 14.54 0.50
N ASP A 37 0.47 14.64 0.31
CA ASP A 37 1.34 13.50 -0.01
C ASP A 37 2.82 13.86 0.15
N THR A 38 3.73 12.92 -0.09
CA THR A 38 5.15 13.20 -0.36
C THR A 38 5.43 13.18 -1.87
N ILE A 39 6.49 13.87 -2.31
CA ILE A 39 6.88 13.92 -3.72
C ILE A 39 7.12 12.51 -4.30
N GLY A 40 7.89 11.68 -3.59
CA GLY A 40 8.25 10.34 -4.04
C GLY A 40 7.03 9.44 -4.17
N HIS A 41 6.16 9.43 -3.17
CA HIS A 41 4.93 8.63 -3.23
C HIS A 41 3.98 9.12 -4.34
N TRP A 42 3.86 10.43 -4.52
CA TRP A 42 3.07 11.00 -5.62
C TRP A 42 3.62 10.58 -6.98
N MET A 43 4.94 10.62 -7.18
CA MET A 43 5.60 10.16 -8.40
C MET A 43 5.36 8.67 -8.67
N ASP A 44 5.49 7.83 -7.65
CA ASP A 44 5.26 6.39 -7.76
C ASP A 44 3.81 6.09 -8.13
N ALA A 45 2.85 6.77 -7.49
CA ALA A 45 1.42 6.64 -7.78
C ALA A 45 1.05 7.05 -9.21
N HIS A 46 1.77 8.03 -9.77
CA HIS A 46 1.54 8.55 -11.12
C HIS A 46 2.46 7.92 -12.17
N ALA A 47 3.31 6.97 -11.78
CA ALA A 47 4.14 6.23 -12.72
C ALA A 47 3.24 5.42 -13.68
N PRO A 48 3.55 5.36 -14.99
CA PRO A 48 2.72 4.65 -15.98
C PRO A 48 2.46 3.17 -15.63
N SER A 49 3.30 2.57 -14.79
CA SER A 49 3.22 1.17 -14.38
C SER A 49 2.61 0.95 -12.98
N TYR A 50 2.18 1.99 -12.27
CA TYR A 50 1.71 1.90 -10.89
C TYR A 50 0.60 0.86 -10.70
N SER A 51 -0.44 0.90 -11.55
CA SER A 51 -1.54 -0.06 -11.51
C SER A 51 -1.07 -1.51 -11.68
N VAL A 52 -0.14 -1.76 -12.60
CA VAL A 52 0.46 -3.08 -12.83
C VAL A 52 1.30 -3.52 -11.64
N GLN A 53 2.07 -2.62 -11.03
CA GLN A 53 2.84 -2.90 -9.83
C GLN A 53 1.93 -3.31 -8.67
N ILE A 54 0.85 -2.58 -8.42
CA ILE A 54 -0.13 -2.89 -7.37
C ILE A 54 -0.79 -4.25 -7.63
N LEU A 55 -1.24 -4.52 -8.87
CA LEU A 55 -1.84 -5.81 -9.22
C LEU A 55 -0.87 -6.98 -9.00
N ASN A 56 0.41 -6.80 -9.33
CA ASN A 56 1.45 -7.80 -9.09
C ASN A 56 1.69 -8.05 -7.58
N GLN A 57 1.63 -7.00 -6.77
CA GLN A 57 1.73 -7.11 -5.31
C GLN A 57 0.53 -7.87 -4.72
N CYS A 58 -0.70 -7.50 -5.11
CA CYS A 58 -1.92 -8.19 -4.69
C CYS A 58 -1.86 -9.68 -5.05
N ARG A 59 -1.50 -10.00 -6.30
CA ARG A 59 -1.32 -11.39 -6.77
C ARG A 59 -0.32 -12.16 -5.90
N SER A 60 0.81 -11.54 -5.61
CA SER A 60 1.87 -12.17 -4.80
C SER A 60 1.39 -12.45 -3.37
N LEU A 61 0.65 -11.52 -2.76
CA LEU A 61 0.07 -11.71 -1.43
C LEU A 61 -0.99 -12.83 -1.41
N THR A 62 -1.91 -12.85 -2.38
CA THR A 62 -2.91 -13.92 -2.51
C THR A 62 -2.25 -15.30 -2.61
N LEU A 63 -1.18 -15.43 -3.40
CA LEU A 63 -0.44 -16.68 -3.52
C LEU A 63 0.26 -17.09 -2.22
N LYS A 64 0.81 -16.13 -1.46
CA LYS A 64 1.41 -16.42 -0.14
C LYS A 64 0.36 -16.94 0.84
N MET A 65 -0.77 -16.24 0.98
CA MET A 65 -1.85 -16.65 1.88
C MET A 65 -2.45 -18.02 1.48
N SER A 66 -2.57 -18.30 0.18
CA SER A 66 -3.03 -19.61 -0.31
C SER A 66 -2.06 -20.74 0.06
N ARG A 67 -0.74 -20.49 0.04
CA ARG A 67 0.27 -21.48 0.47
C ARG A 67 0.27 -21.69 1.98
N GLU A 68 0.10 -20.62 2.75
CA GLU A 68 0.02 -20.69 4.22
C GLU A 68 -1.25 -21.41 4.68
N SER A 69 -2.39 -21.16 4.04
CA SER A 69 -3.65 -21.87 4.33
C SER A 69 -3.65 -23.34 3.89
N ALA A 70 -2.82 -23.71 2.91
CA ALA A 70 -2.61 -25.09 2.50
C ALA A 70 -1.58 -25.85 3.37
N SER A 71 -0.84 -25.15 4.24
CA SER A 71 0.01 -25.80 5.23
C SER A 71 -0.87 -26.29 6.37
N PRO A 72 -0.98 -27.61 6.60
CA PRO A 72 -1.59 -28.08 7.83
C PRO A 72 -0.66 -27.65 8.96
N HIS A 73 -1.08 -26.67 9.76
CA HIS A 73 -0.63 -26.63 11.14
C HIS A 73 -0.81 -28.06 11.67
N PRO A 74 0.25 -28.76 12.12
CA PRO A 74 0.04 -29.96 12.88
C PRO A 74 -0.65 -29.49 14.16
N LEU A 75 -1.98 -29.56 14.17
CA LEU A 75 -2.75 -29.53 15.40
C LEU A 75 -2.13 -30.59 16.27
N ASN A 76 -1.61 -30.13 17.40
CA ASN A 76 -0.87 -30.89 18.38
C ASN A 76 -1.62 -32.20 18.68
N ASP A 77 -1.21 -33.30 18.03
CA ASP A 77 -1.88 -34.61 18.02
C ASP A 77 -1.64 -35.39 19.33
N HIS A 78 -1.34 -34.66 20.41
CA HIS A 78 -0.96 -35.21 21.70
C HIS A 78 -2.16 -35.58 22.58
N HIS A 79 -3.39 -35.21 22.20
CA HIS A 79 -4.57 -35.46 23.03
C HIS A 79 -5.38 -36.72 22.65
N LEU A 80 -5.15 -37.32 21.47
CA LEU A 80 -5.91 -38.49 21.01
C LEU A 80 -5.33 -39.84 21.42
N ARG A 81 -4.06 -39.89 21.87
CA ARG A 81 -3.44 -41.17 22.30
C ARG A 81 -3.67 -41.54 23.77
N LEU A 82 -4.18 -40.65 24.60
CA LEU A 82 -4.39 -40.94 26.04
C LEU A 82 -5.72 -41.66 26.35
N ARG A 83 -6.63 -41.81 25.37
CA ARG A 83 -7.96 -42.41 25.58
C ARG A 83 -8.13 -43.83 25.05
N GLN A 84 -7.13 -44.41 24.38
CA GLN A 84 -7.19 -45.77 23.82
C GLN A 84 -6.49 -46.84 24.68
N SER A 85 -6.05 -46.47 25.88
CA SER A 85 -5.50 -47.40 26.88
C SER A 85 -6.30 -47.28 28.18
N ALA A 86 -7.51 -47.84 28.16
CA ALA A 86 -8.33 -48.12 29.33
C ALA A 86 -8.96 -49.51 29.15
#